data_AF-A0A366WPA6-F1
#
_entry.id   AF-A0A366WPA6-F1
#
_cell.length_a   1.000
_cell.length_b   1.000
_cell.length_c   1.000
_cell.angle_alpha   90.00
_cell.angle_beta   90.00
_cell.angle_gamma   90.00
#
_symmetry.space_group_name_H-M   'P 1'
#
loop_
_entity.id
_entity.type
_entity.pdbx_description
1 polymer ?
#
loop_
_entity_poly.entity_id
_entity_poly.type
_entity_poly.pdbx_seq_one_letter_code
_entity_poly.pdbx_strand_id
1 'polypeptide(L)'
;MKKEDRILFDGFYFPTKASAVDKKATLSQFDVQVKDAGSSIEGAREAGRYAGTRYCIEKYGSSDIIWSVGPDSDPSQLRVVDGSLSLRGTCQRP
;
A
#
# COMPACT_ATOMS: atom_id res chain seq x y z
N MET A 1 -14.05 7.95 -5.98
CA MET A 1 -13.24 7.92 -7.20
C MET A 1 -14.15 7.49 -8.34
N LYS A 2 -14.28 8.29 -9.40
CA LYS A 2 -15.07 7.87 -10.57
C LYS A 2 -14.29 6.77 -11.31
N LYS A 3 -14.96 5.96 -12.15
CA LYS A 3 -14.30 4.85 -12.89
C LYS A 3 -13.14 5.34 -13.77
N GLU A 4 -13.28 6.55 -14.28
CA GLU A 4 -12.37 7.27 -15.16
C GLU A 4 -11.08 7.76 -14.46
N ASP A 5 -11.10 7.94 -13.13
CA ASP A 5 -9.91 8.35 -12.35
C ASP A 5 -9.10 7.15 -11.83
N ARG A 6 -9.43 5.93 -12.26
CA ARG A 6 -8.78 4.71 -11.78
C ARG A 6 -7.40 4.57 -12.40
N ILE A 7 -6.39 4.53 -11.54
CA ILE A 7 -5.03 4.18 -11.94
C ILE A 7 -4.98 2.66 -12.10
N LEU A 8 -4.48 2.25 -13.26
CA LEU A 8 -4.23 0.84 -13.57
C LEU A 8 -2.76 0.54 -13.30
N PHE A 9 -2.49 -0.65 -12.76
CA PHE A 9 -1.16 -1.20 -12.58
C PHE A 9 -1.13 -2.52 -13.33
N ASP A 10 -0.13 -2.70 -14.20
CA ASP A 10 -0.07 -3.88 -15.07
C ASP A 10 -1.37 -4.16 -15.86
N GLY A 11 -2.10 -3.09 -16.23
CA GLY A 11 -3.39 -3.19 -16.93
C GLY A 11 -4.61 -3.50 -16.05
N PHE A 12 -4.42 -3.78 -14.75
CA PHE A 12 -5.51 -4.08 -13.80
C PHE A 12 -5.77 -2.94 -12.83
N TYR A 13 -7.03 -2.82 -12.39
CA TYR A 13 -7.38 -1.93 -11.29
C TYR A 13 -7.35 -2.70 -9.98
N PHE A 14 -6.57 -2.23 -9.01
CA PHE A 14 -6.48 -2.82 -7.68
C PHE A 14 -7.14 -1.91 -6.63
N PRO A 15 -8.21 -2.36 -5.96
CA PRO A 15 -8.77 -1.64 -4.84
C PRO A 15 -7.78 -1.61 -3.66
N THR A 16 -7.32 -0.42 -3.28
CA THR A 16 -6.38 -0.24 -2.17
C THR A 16 -7.03 0.45 -0.97
N LYS A 17 -6.64 0.05 0.25
CA LYS A 17 -7.00 0.72 1.49
C LYS A 17 -5.77 0.90 2.37
N ALA A 18 -5.38 2.15 2.63
CA ALA A 18 -4.32 2.50 3.57
C ALA A 18 -4.91 3.04 4.88
N SER A 19 -4.40 2.60 6.02
CA SER A 19 -4.85 3.06 7.34
C SER A 19 -3.77 2.92 8.40
N ALA A 20 -3.77 3.82 9.39
CA ALA A 20 -2.87 3.70 10.55
C ALA A 20 -3.10 2.36 11.27
N VAL A 21 -2.01 1.74 11.75
CA VAL A 21 -2.06 0.52 12.57
C VAL A 21 -2.78 0.81 13.89
N ASP A 22 -2.38 1.89 14.56
CA ASP A 22 -3.09 2.42 15.73
C ASP A 22 -3.21 3.94 15.63
N LYS A 23 -4.41 4.41 15.28
CA LYS A 23 -4.73 5.84 15.13
C LYS A 23 -4.54 6.64 16.42
N LYS A 24 -4.62 6.00 17.60
CA LYS A 24 -4.46 6.67 18.89
C LYS A 24 -3.00 6.82 19.28
N ALA A 25 -2.15 5.88 18.85
CA ALA A 25 -0.72 5.92 19.12
C ALA A 25 0.03 6.80 18.11
N THR A 26 -0.09 6.51 16.81
CA THR A 26 0.60 7.27 15.76
C THR A 26 -0.02 7.07 14.38
N LEU A 27 -0.03 8.14 13.58
CA LEU A 27 -0.42 8.08 12.17
C LEU A 27 0.76 7.69 11.25
N SER A 28 1.98 7.65 11.77
CA SER A 28 3.17 7.34 10.97
C SER A 28 3.23 5.85 10.58
N GLN A 29 2.75 4.95 11.44
CA GLN A 29 2.72 3.51 11.18
C GLN A 29 1.39 3.13 10.52
N PHE A 30 1.46 2.48 9.36
CA PHE A 30 0.28 2.16 8.59
C PHE A 30 0.37 0.78 7.91
N ASP A 31 -0.81 0.26 7.61
CA ASP A 31 -1.01 -0.91 6.77
C ASP A 31 -1.71 -0.51 5.47
N VAL A 32 -1.32 -1.18 4.38
CA VAL A 32 -1.99 -1.10 3.08
C VAL A 32 -2.52 -2.48 2.73
N GLN A 33 -3.82 -2.56 2.44
CA GLN A 33 -4.43 -3.73 1.84
C GLN A 33 -4.70 -3.47 0.36
N VAL A 34 -4.28 -4.41 -0.48
CA VAL A 34 -4.49 -4.38 -1.93
C VAL A 34 -5.30 -5.62 -2.30
N LYS A 35 -6.53 -5.42 -2.77
CA LYS A 35 -7.41 -6.53 -3.19
C LYS A 35 -7.04 -7.00 -4.59
N ASP A 36 -7.52 -8.19 -4.94
CA ASP A 36 -7.38 -8.80 -6.27
C ASP A 36 -5.91 -9.02 -6.70
N ALA A 37 -5.02 -9.26 -5.73
CA ALA A 37 -3.60 -9.41 -5.97
C ALA A 37 -3.25 -10.61 -6.89
N GLY A 38 -4.16 -11.57 -7.02
CA GLY A 38 -4.03 -12.68 -7.97
C GLY A 38 -4.12 -12.28 -9.45
N SER A 39 -4.63 -11.08 -9.78
CA SER A 39 -4.65 -10.60 -11.17
C SER A 39 -3.25 -10.28 -11.70
N SER A 40 -2.40 -9.69 -10.85
CA SER A 40 -0.96 -9.52 -11.07
C SER A 40 -0.31 -9.13 -9.76
N ILE A 41 0.66 -9.92 -9.30
CA ILE A 41 1.39 -9.65 -8.05
C ILE A 41 2.22 -8.37 -8.17
N GLU A 42 2.87 -8.15 -9.32
CA GLU A 42 3.65 -6.93 -9.57
C GLU A 42 2.74 -5.70 -9.65
N GLY A 43 1.59 -5.83 -10.31
CA GLY A 43 0.58 -4.76 -10.32
C GLY A 43 0.08 -4.43 -8.92
N ALA A 44 -0.18 -5.44 -8.08
CA ALA A 44 -0.61 -5.26 -6.71
C ALA A 44 0.46 -4.62 -5.82
N ARG A 45 1.75 -4.98 -6.01
CA ARG A 45 2.89 -4.35 -5.33
C ARG A 45 2.92 -2.85 -5.60
N GLU A 46 2.86 -2.45 -6.87
CA GLU A 46 2.92 -1.03 -7.24
C GLU A 46 1.66 -0.25 -6.84
N ALA A 47 0.49 -0.88 -6.90
CA ALA A 47 -0.73 -0.30 -6.33
C ALA A 47 -0.58 -0.04 -4.82
N GLY A 48 0.02 -1.00 -4.10
CA GLY A 48 0.33 -0.88 -2.68
C GLY A 48 1.33 0.24 -2.38
N ARG A 49 2.41 0.36 -3.17
CA ARG A 49 3.39 1.45 -3.08
C ARG A 49 2.73 2.80 -3.26
N TYR A 50 1.91 2.94 -4.30
CA TYR A 50 1.18 4.17 -4.60
C TYR A 50 0.25 4.58 -3.45
N ALA A 51 -0.53 3.62 -2.93
CA ALA A 51 -1.43 3.87 -1.82
C ALA A 51 -0.70 4.26 -0.53
N GLY A 52 0.43 3.62 -0.22
CA GLY A 52 1.28 3.99 0.92
C GLY A 52 1.88 5.39 0.79
N THR A 53 2.39 5.72 -0.40
CA THR A 53 2.96 7.05 -0.70
C THR A 53 1.92 8.15 -0.51
N ARG A 54 0.72 7.95 -1.07
CA ARG A 54 -0.41 8.86 -0.86
C ARG A 54 -0.77 9.01 0.61
N TYR A 55 -0.81 7.91 1.36
CA TYR A 55 -1.11 7.96 2.78
C TYR A 55 -0.12 8.84 3.55
N CYS A 56 1.18 8.68 3.33
CA CYS A 56 2.18 9.49 4.01
C CYS A 56 2.13 10.96 3.61
N ILE A 57 1.84 11.27 2.34
CA ILE A 57 1.64 12.66 1.89
C ILE A 57 0.43 13.26 2.59
N GLU A 58 -0.71 12.55 2.62
CA GLU A 58 -1.97 13.03 3.20
C GLU A 58 -1.95 13.12 4.74
N LYS A 59 -1.22 12.23 5.43
CA LYS A 59 -1.24 12.13 6.90
C LYS A 59 -0.01 12.71 7.58
N TYR A 60 1.14 12.71 6.91
CA TYR A 60 2.42 13.04 7.53
C TYR A 60 3.17 14.16 6.80
N GLY A 61 2.79 14.47 5.56
CA GLY A 61 3.39 15.50 4.73
C GLY A 61 4.69 15.08 4.06
N SER A 62 4.93 13.76 3.91
CA SER A 62 6.13 13.22 3.28
C SER A 62 5.80 12.06 2.34
N SER A 63 6.64 11.80 1.34
CA SER A 63 6.56 10.60 0.51
C SER A 63 7.45 9.46 1.02
N ASP A 64 8.31 9.73 1.99
CA ASP A 64 9.34 8.79 2.43
C ASP A 64 8.74 7.74 3.34
N ILE A 65 9.01 6.47 3.04
CA ILE A 65 8.46 5.32 3.75
C ILE A 65 9.57 4.34 4.06
N ILE A 66 9.68 3.96 5.33
CA ILE A 66 10.42 2.76 5.73
C ILE A 66 9.44 1.59 5.74
N TRP A 67 9.64 0.64 4.84
CA TRP A 67 8.81 -0.55 4.75
C TRP A 67 9.32 -1.64 5.70
N SER A 68 8.41 -2.21 6.48
CA SER A 68 8.68 -3.46 7.22
C SER A 68 8.38 -4.68 6.33
N VAL A 69 7.28 -4.61 5.59
CA VAL A 69 6.94 -5.52 4.49
C VAL A 69 6.40 -4.64 3.37
N GLY A 70 7.18 -4.48 2.32
CA GLY A 70 6.95 -3.51 1.26
C GLY A 70 6.83 -4.13 -0.12
N PRO A 71 6.63 -3.30 -1.14
CA PRO A 71 6.54 -3.75 -2.53
C PRO A 71 7.81 -4.48 -3.00
N ASP A 72 8.98 -4.08 -2.48
CA ASP A 72 10.29 -4.67 -2.81
C ASP A 72 10.71 -5.82 -1.87
N SER A 73 9.85 -6.20 -0.92
CA SER A 73 10.14 -7.35 -0.03
C SER A 73 10.17 -8.66 -0.80
N ASP A 74 10.94 -9.62 -0.26
CA ASP A 74 11.01 -10.97 -0.81
C ASP A 74 9.59 -11.55 -0.98
N PRO A 75 9.27 -12.18 -2.13
CA PRO A 75 7.96 -12.79 -2.36
C PRO A 75 7.50 -13.72 -1.23
N SER A 76 8.41 -14.41 -0.53
CA SER A 76 8.08 -15.30 0.58
C SER A 76 7.60 -14.55 1.83
N GLN A 77 7.89 -13.26 1.95
CA GLN A 77 7.45 -12.40 3.05
C GLN A 77 6.11 -11.72 2.76
N LEU A 78 5.69 -11.70 1.48
CA LEU A 78 4.42 -11.11 1.09
C LEU A 78 3.27 -11.98 1.53
N ARG A 79 2.44 -11.44 2.42
CA ARG A 79 1.23 -12.10 2.88
C ARG A 79 0.10 -11.78 1.92
N VAL A 80 -0.23 -12.74 1.08
CA VAL A 80 -1.49 -12.76 0.32
C VAL A 80 -2.47 -13.65 1.05
N VAL A 81 -3.50 -13.05 1.64
CA VAL A 81 -4.57 -13.76 2.35
C VAL A 81 -5.89 -13.39 1.70
N ASP A 82 -6.70 -14.38 1.36
CA ASP A 82 -7.99 -14.21 0.65
C ASP A 82 -7.86 -13.34 -0.62
N GLY A 83 -6.77 -13.55 -1.36
CA GLY A 83 -6.47 -12.79 -2.58
C GLY A 83 -6.08 -11.32 -2.35
N SER A 84 -5.85 -10.92 -1.10
CA SER A 84 -5.45 -9.56 -0.74
C SER A 84 -3.99 -9.53 -0.27
N LEU A 85 -3.18 -8.67 -0.90
CA LEU A 85 -1.81 -8.39 -0.49
C LEU A 85 -1.81 -7.35 0.64
N SER A 86 -1.06 -7.64 1.71
CA SER A 86 -0.88 -6.71 2.83
C SER A 86 0.56 -6.20 2.91
N LEU A 87 0.71 -4.88 2.96
CA LEU A 87 1.99 -4.18 3.15
C LEU A 87 1.95 -3.37 4.45
N ARG A 88 3.12 -3.18 5.07
CA ARG A 88 3.29 -2.41 6.32
C ARG A 88 4.47 -1.47 6.20
N GLY A 89 4.23 -0.20 6.50
CA GLY A 89 5.24 0.85 6.43
C GLY A 89 5.14 1.87 7.55
N THR A 90 6.19 2.68 7.67
CA THR A 90 6.28 3.83 8.56
C THR A 90 6.69 5.06 7.77
N CYS A 91 5.85 6.09 7.74
CA CYS A 91 6.17 7.38 7.12
C CYS A 91 7.36 8.02 7.84
N GLN A 92 8.33 8.53 7.09
CA GLN A 92 9.49 9.27 7.62
C GLN A 92 9.37 10.75 7.33
N ARG A 93 9.97 11.59 8.18
CA ARG A 93 10.29 12.97 7.80
C ARG A 93 11.78 13.05 7.49
N PRO A 94 12.18 13.83 6.47
CA PRO A 94 13.58 14.16 6.25
C PRO A 94 14.16 14.95 7.42
#